data_AF-A0A378MW03-F1
#
_entry.id   AF-A0A378MW03-F1
#
_cell.length_a   1.000
_cell.length_b   1.000
_cell.length_c   1.000
_cell.angle_alpha   90.00
_cell.angle_beta   90.00
_cell.angle_gamma   90.00
#
_symmetry.space_group_name_H-M   'P 1'
#
loop_
_entity.id
_entity.type
_entity.pdbx_description
1 polymer ?
#
loop_
_entity_poly.entity_id
_entity_poly.type
_entity_poly.pdbx_seq_one_letter_code
_entity_poly.pdbx_strand_id
1 'polypeptide(L)' 'MELYLAWLAKYEQEADENPPLGMILCTGKKQEQVELLDLKNSDIHIAEYMTVLPSKAVLEQRLHLAVERAKERFLLK' A
#
# COMPACT_ATOMS: atom_id res chain seq x y z
N MET A 1 14.53 5.58 -0.42
CA MET A 1 13.71 4.50 0.17
C MET A 1 14.04 3.15 -0.43
N GLU A 2 14.14 3.04 -1.75
CA GLU A 2 14.51 1.77 -2.44
C GLU A 2 15.81 1.15 -1.92
N LEU A 3 16.83 1.96 -1.62
CA LEU A 3 18.08 1.47 -1.00
C LEU A 3 17.83 0.73 0.33
N TYR A 4 16.89 1.22 1.15
CA TYR A 4 16.56 0.59 2.43
C TYR A 4 15.79 -0.72 2.23
N LEU A 5 14.85 -0.76 1.28
CA LEU A 5 14.14 -2.00 0.93
C LEU A 5 15.11 -3.05 0.38
N ALA A 6 16.02 -2.66 -0.51
CA ALA A 6 17.05 -3.54 -1.05
C ALA A 6 18.02 -4.04 0.03
N TRP A 7 18.34 -3.20 1.02
CA TRP A 7 19.14 -3.60 2.16
C TRP A 7 18.41 -4.61 3.04
N LEU A 8 17.13 -4.37 3.38
CA LEU A 8 16.29 -5.32 4.14
C LEU A 8 16.18 -6.67 3.42
N ALA A 9 15.88 -6.65 2.11
CA ALA A 9 15.79 -7.85 1.30
C ALA A 9 17.11 -8.66 1.29
N LYS A 10 18.25 -7.98 1.42
CA LYS A 10 19.57 -8.62 1.38
C LYS A 10 20.04 -9.16 2.74
N TYR A 11 19.69 -8.49 3.83
CA TYR A 11 20.33 -8.74 5.13
C TYR A 11 19.36 -9.16 6.24
N GLU A 12 18.06 -8.85 6.14
CA GLU A 12 17.09 -9.05 7.22
C GLU A 12 15.87 -9.89 6.81
N GLN A 13 15.73 -10.24 5.52
CA GLN A 13 14.59 -11.02 5.04
C GLN A 13 14.77 -12.51 5.35
N GLU A 14 13.79 -13.09 6.05
CA GLU A 14 13.75 -14.51 6.36
C GLU A 14 13.16 -15.34 5.21
N ALA A 15 13.42 -16.65 5.21
CA ALA A 15 13.07 -17.53 4.08
C ALA A 15 11.56 -17.68 3.83
N ASP A 16 10.74 -17.46 4.85
CA ASP A 16 9.27 -17.52 4.79
C ASP A 16 8.62 -16.12 4.63
N GLU A 17 9.42 -15.07 4.49
CA GLU A 17 8.93 -13.71 4.28
C GLU A 17 8.82 -13.34 2.80
N ASN A 18 7.80 -12.55 2.50
CA ASN A 18 7.68 -11.87 1.21
C ASN A 18 8.70 -10.73 1.11
N PRO A 19 9.05 -10.28 -0.12
CA PRO A 19 9.89 -9.10 -0.30
C PRO A 19 9.40 -7.88 0.49
N PRO A 20 10.31 -7.04 1.02
CA PRO A 20 9.94 -5.90 1.85
C PRO A 20 9.19 -4.85 1.05
N LEU A 21 8.18 -4.26 1.69
CA LEU A 21 7.29 -3.27 1.10
C LEU A 21 7.48 -1.91 1.75
N GLY A 22 7.63 -0.86 0.94
CA GLY A 22 7.63 0.52 1.39
C GLY A 22 6.22 1.10 1.38
N MET A 23 5.87 1.86 2.42
CA MET A 23 4.66 2.68 2.44
C MET A 23 4.99 4.11 2.83
N ILE A 24 4.51 5.08 2.06
CA ILE A 24 4.63 6.51 2.35
C ILE A 24 3.23 7.05 2.63
N LEU A 25 3.05 7.68 3.80
CA LEU A 25 1.78 8.27 4.22
C LEU A 25 1.87 9.80 4.20
N CYS A 26 1.12 10.45 3.32
CA CYS A 26 1.13 11.90 3.11
C CYS A 26 -0.02 12.58 3.86
N THR A 27 0.22 13.72 4.52
CA THR A 27 -0.76 14.39 5.40
C THR A 27 -1.81 15.27 4.71
N GLY A 28 -1.87 15.35 3.37
CA GLY A 28 -3.01 15.99 2.70
C GLY A 28 -2.99 16.26 1.18
N LYS A 29 -4.16 16.03 0.57
CA LYS A 29 -4.91 16.76 -0.48
C LYS A 29 -4.36 17.06 -1.89
N LYS A 30 -3.23 16.53 -2.34
CA LYS A 30 -2.93 16.49 -3.79
C LYS A 30 -2.95 15.06 -4.28
N GLN A 31 -4.16 14.56 -4.58
CA GLN A 31 -4.39 13.28 -5.23
C GLN A 31 -3.51 13.13 -6.48
N GLU A 32 -3.38 14.19 -7.29
CA GLU A 32 -2.47 14.23 -8.45
C GLU A 32 -1.01 14.01 -8.07
N GLN A 33 -0.53 14.56 -6.95
CA GLN A 33 0.85 14.34 -6.51
C GLN A 33 1.04 12.92 -5.97
N VAL A 34 0.04 12.35 -5.30
CA VAL A 34 0.07 10.94 -4.87
C VAL A 34 0.11 10.02 -6.09
N GLU A 35 -0.72 10.27 -7.12
CA GLU A 35 -0.75 9.49 -8.36
C GLU A 35 0.52 9.64 -9.22
N LEU A 36 1.14 10.82 -9.22
CA LEU A 36 2.40 11.08 -9.94
C LEU A 36 3.62 10.50 -9.22
N LEU A 37 3.57 10.43 -7.89
CA LEU A 37 4.63 9.87 -7.06
C LEU A 37 4.47 8.36 -6.82
N ASP A 38 3.27 7.80 -7.08
CA ASP A 38 3.06 6.36 -7.12
C ASP A 38 3.89 5.80 -8.27
N LEU A 39 5.09 5.36 -7.90
CA LEU A 39 6.06 4.76 -8.80
C LEU A 39 5.45 3.44 -9.24
N LYS A 40 4.71 3.46 -10.35
CA LYS A 40 3.90 2.33 -10.87
C LYS A 40 4.66 0.99 -11.03
N ASN A 41 5.96 0.97 -10.81
CA ASN A 41 6.87 -0.17 -10.93
C ASN A 41 7.81 -0.38 -9.72
N SER A 42 7.57 0.25 -8.55
CA SER A 42 8.40 0.01 -7.35
C SER A 42 7.58 -0.59 -6.20
N ASP A 43 8.25 -1.28 -5.29
CA ASP A 43 7.68 -1.84 -4.06
C ASP A 43 7.33 -0.75 -3.02
N ILE A 44 7.08 0.49 -3.45
CA ILE A 44 6.75 1.62 -2.60
C ILE A 44 5.36 2.11 -2.95
N HIS A 45 4.43 1.98 -2.00
CA HIS A 45 3.07 2.48 -2.12
C HIS A 45 2.89 3.81 -1.41
N ILE A 46 2.23 4.76 -2.07
CA ILE A 46 1.93 6.07 -1.49
C ILE A 46 0.44 6.16 -1.18
N ALA A 47 0.10 6.55 0.04
CA ALA A 47 -1.27 6.73 0.49
C ALA A 47 -1.41 8.00 1.34
N GLU A 48 -2.64 8.43 1.57
CA GLU A 48 -2.93 9.55 2.47
C GLU A 48 -2.98 9.06 3.93
N TYR A 49 -2.40 9.85 4.83
CA TYR A 49 -2.49 9.62 6.26
C TYR A 49 -3.84 10.09 6.79
N MET A 50 -4.67 9.13 7.21
CA MET A 50 -5.98 9.40 7.76
C MET A 50 -5.89 9.57 9.28
N THR A 51 -6.00 10.81 9.77
CA THR A 51 -5.94 11.14 11.20
C THR A 51 -7.22 10.79 11.95
N VAL A 52 -8.34 10.65 11.23
CA VAL A 52 -9.66 10.34 11.81
C VAL A 52 -10.29 9.21 11.04
N LEU A 53 -10.68 8.15 11.75
CA LEU A 53 -11.35 7.00 11.15
C LEU A 53 -12.74 7.42 10.62
N PRO A 54 -13.16 6.94 9.43
CA PRO A 54 -14.52 7.14 8.96
C PRO A 54 -15.51 6.42 9.90
N SER A 55 -16.80 6.71 9.74
CA SER A 55 -17.83 6.00 10.51
C SER A 55 -17.72 4.48 10.30
N LYS A 56 -18.11 3.70 11.33
CA LYS A 56 -18.04 2.24 11.29
C LYS A 56 -18.67 1.65 10.03
N ALA A 57 -19.85 2.13 9.66
CA ALA A 57 -20.57 1.66 8.48
C ALA A 57 -19.78 1.90 7.17
N VAL A 58 -19.15 3.06 7.04
CA VAL A 58 -18.33 3.39 5.86
C VAL A 58 -17.06 2.56 5.83
N LEU A 59 -16.40 2.37 6.97
CA LEU A 59 -15.19 1.53 7.06
C LEU A 59 -15.48 0.09 6.66
N GLU A 60 -16.54 -0.50 7.23
CA GLU A 60 -16.98 -1.86 6.96
C GLU A 60 -17.26 -2.06 5.47
N GLN A 61 -18.02 -1.15 4.85
CA GLN A 61 -18.28 -1.18 3.42
C GLN A 61 -16.98 -1.10 2.58
N ARG A 62 -16.04 -0.22 2.95
CA ARG A 62 -14.77 -0.07 2.23
C ARG A 62 -13.90 -1.34 2.33
N LEU A 63 -13.87 -1.99 3.49
CA LEU A 63 -13.11 -3.23 3.69
C LEU A 63 -13.71 -4.38 2.87
N HIS A 64 -15.03 -4.55 2.89
CA HIS A 64 -15.68 -5.55 2.06
C HIS A 64 -15.37 -5.34 0.57
N LEU A 65 -15.48 -4.10 0.09
CA LEU A 65 -15.16 -3.78 -1.30
C LEU A 65 -13.69 -4.06 -1.65
N ALA A 66 -12.75 -3.80 -0.73
CA ALA A 66 -11.33 -4.10 -0.93
C ALA A 66 -11.08 -5.61 -1.05
N VAL A 67 -11.74 -6.42 -0.22
CA VAL A 67 -11.65 -7.88 -0.27
C VAL A 67 -12.21 -8.43 -1.58
N GLU A 68 -13.38 -7.95 -2.04
CA GLU A 68 -13.97 -8.40 -3.30
C GLU A 68 -13.06 -8.06 -4.49
N ARG A 69 -12.51 -6.84 -4.56
CA ARG A 69 -11.55 -6.46 -5.60
C ARG A 69 -10.27 -7.30 -5.58
N ALA A 70 -9.78 -7.66 -4.38
CA ALA A 70 -8.62 -8.53 -4.25
C ALA A 70 -8.93 -9.92 -4.81
N LYS A 71 -10.08 -10.51 -4.45
CA LYS A 71 -10.52 -11.80 -4.99
C LYS A 71 -10.63 -11.75 -6.51
N GLU A 72 -11.25 -10.72 -7.08
CA GLU A 72 -11.34 -10.53 -8.54
C GLU A 72 -9.95 -10.52 -9.20
N ARG A 73 -8.99 -9.78 -8.63
CA ARG A 73 -7.60 -9.76 -9.14
C ARG A 73 -6.90 -11.12 -9.06
N PHE A 74 -7.16 -11.91 -8.01
CA PHE A 74 -6.56 -13.24 -7.86
C PHE A 74 -7.20 -14.28 -8.78
N LEU A 75 -8.50 -14.18 -9.06
CA LEU A 75 -9.22 -15.10 -9.97
C LEU A 75 -8.94 -14.82 -11.46
N LEU A 76 -8.46 -13.62 -11.80
CA LEU A 76 -8.07 -13.22 -13.15
C LEU A 76 -6.58 -13.47 -13.47
N LYS A 77 -5.82 -14.06 -12.53
CA LYS A 77 -4.46 -14.58 -12.73
C LYS A 77 -4.50 -16.09 -13.01
#